data_AF-A0A3S4FY72-F1
#
_entry.id   AF-A0A3S4FY72-F1
#
_cell.length_a   1.000
_cell.length_b   1.000
_cell.length_c   1.000
_cell.angle_alpha   90.00
_cell.angle_beta   90.00
_cell.angle_gamma   90.00
#
_symmetry.space_group_name_H-M   'P 1'
#
loop_
_entity.id
_entity.type
_entity.pdbx_description
1 polymer ?
#
loop_
_entity_poly.entity_id
_entity_poly.type
_entity_poly.pdbx_seq_one_letter_code
_entity_poly.pdbx_strand_id
1 'polypeptide(L)'
;MLMQLTTQMPAEKKAELHEQYIDIQLLLTGAERIAFGMSGAARQCEEMHVEEDYQLCSKSPTSRLLRCKRDVCCVYAGRTA
;
A
#
# COMPACT_ATOMS: atom_id res chain seq x y z
N MET A 1 -3.85 -5.51 11.51
CA MET A 1 -3.64 -6.98 11.57
C MET A 1 -2.17 -7.27 11.86
N LEU A 2 -1.82 -8.43 12.46
CA LEU A 2 -0.42 -8.89 12.57
C LEU A 2 -0.15 -9.94 11.50
N MET A 3 0.92 -9.78 10.71
CA MET A 3 1.30 -10.73 9.66
C MET A 3 2.82 -10.93 9.60
N GLN A 4 3.24 -12.08 9.05
CA GLN A 4 4.63 -12.31 8.62
C GLN A 4 4.64 -12.39 7.10
N LEU A 5 5.45 -11.53 6.47
CA LEU A 5 5.51 -11.39 5.02
C LEU A 5 6.95 -11.56 4.55
N THR A 6 7.11 -12.17 3.38
CA THR A 6 8.38 -12.17 2.64
C THR A 6 8.34 -11.03 1.64
N THR A 7 9.35 -10.14 1.64
CA THR A 7 9.40 -9.01 0.72
C THR A 7 9.48 -9.49 -0.73
N GLN A 8 8.67 -8.89 -1.60
CA GLN A 8 8.61 -9.21 -3.03
C GLN A 8 9.14 -8.03 -3.87
N MET A 9 9.44 -8.27 -5.15
CA MET A 9 9.78 -7.18 -6.05
C MET A 9 8.54 -6.34 -6.35
N PRO A 10 8.67 -5.02 -6.57
CA PRO A 10 7.52 -4.17 -6.88
C PRO A 10 6.73 -4.61 -8.13
N ALA A 11 7.37 -5.28 -9.08
CA ALA A 11 6.71 -5.80 -10.29
C ALA A 11 5.78 -6.99 -10.01
N GLU A 12 5.94 -7.65 -8.86
CA GLU A 12 5.18 -8.83 -8.47
C GLU A 12 3.95 -8.49 -7.60
N LYS A 13 3.80 -7.22 -7.19
CA LYS A 13 2.73 -6.75 -6.30
C LYS A 13 1.99 -5.56 -6.90
N LYS A 14 0.65 -5.57 -6.81
CA LYS A 14 -0.20 -4.44 -7.20
C LYS A 14 -0.34 -3.44 -6.04
N ALA A 15 -0.60 -2.17 -6.35
CA ALA A 15 -0.93 -1.19 -5.34
C ALA A 15 -2.34 -1.44 -4.81
N GLU A 16 -2.54 -1.31 -3.51
CA GLU A 16 -3.82 -1.51 -2.82
C GLU A 16 -4.31 -0.15 -2.28
N LEU A 17 -5.61 0.10 -2.39
CA LEU A 17 -6.26 1.28 -1.85
C LEU A 17 -7.52 0.87 -1.08
N HIS A 18 -7.78 1.61 -0.01
CA HIS A 18 -8.97 1.49 0.83
C HIS A 18 -9.82 2.77 0.72
N GLU A 19 -11.15 2.66 0.88
CA GLU A 19 -12.06 3.81 0.89
C GLU A 19 -12.58 4.11 2.30
N GLN A 20 -12.86 3.09 3.11
CA GLN A 20 -13.43 3.24 4.44
C GLN A 20 -12.36 3.28 5.54
N TYR A 21 -11.29 2.52 5.38
CA TYR A 21 -10.22 2.41 6.36
C TYR A 21 -8.92 3.06 5.90
N ILE A 22 -8.10 3.44 6.88
CA ILE A 22 -6.72 3.88 6.63
C ILE A 22 -5.75 2.83 7.15
N ASP A 23 -4.64 2.72 6.46
CA ASP A 23 -3.61 1.75 6.77
C ASP A 23 -2.56 2.36 7.68
N ILE A 24 -2.34 1.71 8.83
CA ILE A 24 -1.23 1.99 9.73
C ILE A 24 -0.35 0.74 9.75
N GLN A 25 0.75 0.80 9.00
CA GLN A 25 1.69 -0.33 8.89
C GLN A 25 2.90 -0.07 9.79
N LEU A 26 3.13 -0.96 10.75
CA LEU A 26 4.25 -0.89 11.68
C LEU A 26 5.20 -2.06 11.43
N LEU A 27 6.46 -1.76 11.13
CA LEU A 27 7.48 -2.78 10.92
C LEU A 27 8.11 -3.20 12.26
N LEU A 28 7.70 -4.37 12.78
CA LEU A 28 8.19 -4.90 14.05
C LEU A 28 9.62 -5.46 13.97
N THR A 29 9.98 -6.06 12.83
CA THR A 29 11.28 -6.70 12.62
C THR A 29 11.70 -6.64 11.15
N GLY A 30 12.99 -6.55 10.87
CA GLY A 30 13.52 -6.58 9.50
C GLY A 30 13.58 -5.21 8.84
N ALA A 31 13.48 -5.19 7.51
CA ALA A 31 13.45 -3.98 6.70
C ALA A 31 12.50 -4.17 5.52
N GLU A 32 11.75 -3.12 5.18
CA GLU A 32 10.79 -3.16 4.08
C GLU A 32 10.92 -1.91 3.20
N ARG A 33 10.56 -2.08 1.93
CA ARG A 33 10.43 -0.99 0.97
C ARG A 33 8.98 -0.92 0.52
N ILE A 34 8.30 0.16 0.87
CA ILE A 34 6.91 0.35 0.51
C ILE A 34 6.84 1.45 -0.55
N ALA A 35 6.23 1.11 -1.68
CA ALA A 35 5.95 2.07 -2.75
C ALA A 35 4.58 2.72 -2.48
N PHE A 36 4.53 4.05 -2.53
CA PHE A 36 3.28 4.79 -2.28
C PHE A 36 3.09 5.91 -3.29
N GLY A 37 1.82 6.19 -3.62
CA GLY A 37 1.42 7.29 -4.49
C GLY A 37 0.84 8.46 -3.70
N MET A 38 0.81 9.64 -4.32
CA MET A 38 -0.01 10.75 -3.83
C MET A 38 -1.48 10.53 -4.24
N SER A 39 -2.39 11.31 -3.65
CA SER A 39 -3.79 11.37 -4.09
C SER A 39 -3.91 11.48 -5.62
N GLY A 40 -4.85 10.72 -6.19
CA GLY A 40 -5.10 10.69 -7.64
C GLY A 40 -4.04 9.99 -8.49
N ALA A 41 -2.97 9.45 -7.89
CA ALA A 41 -1.92 8.74 -8.63
C ALA A 41 -2.33 7.32 -9.06
N ALA A 42 -3.35 6.72 -8.45
CA ALA A 42 -3.80 5.39 -8.84
C ALA A 42 -4.29 5.35 -10.30
N ARG A 43 -3.83 4.35 -11.07
CA ARG A 43 -4.23 4.12 -12.47
C ARG A 43 -4.46 2.64 -12.70
N GLN A 44 -5.29 2.32 -13.69
CA GLN A 44 -5.56 0.92 -14.09
C GLN A 44 -6.02 0.08 -12.90
N CYS A 45 -7.03 0.57 -12.20
CA CYS A 45 -7.60 -0.08 -11.04
C CYS A 45 -8.65 -1.12 -11.47
N GLU A 46 -8.61 -2.26 -10.81
CA GLU A 46 -9.55 -3.36 -10.96
C GLU A 46 -10.87 -3.05 -10.24
N GLU A 47 -11.80 -4.02 -10.18
CA GLU A 47 -13.05 -3.84 -9.44
C GLU A 47 -12.78 -3.63 -7.94
N MET A 48 -13.63 -2.82 -7.29
CA MET A 48 -13.58 -2.61 -5.85
C MET A 48 -14.16 -3.83 -5.14
N HIS A 49 -13.38 -4.41 -4.23
CA HIS A 49 -13.83 -5.44 -3.32
C HIS A 49 -14.47 -4.77 -2.10
N VAL A 50 -15.78 -4.54 -2.18
CA VAL A 50 -16.50 -3.67 -1.22
C VAL A 50 -16.53 -4.26 0.19
N GLU A 51 -16.71 -5.58 0.33
CA GLU A 51 -16.81 -6.24 1.64
C GLU A 51 -15.48 -6.19 2.41
N GLU A 52 -14.36 -6.30 1.69
CA GLU A 52 -13.01 -6.25 2.25
C GLU A 52 -12.36 -4.85 2.19
N ASP A 53 -13.09 -3.85 1.68
CA ASP A 53 -12.66 -2.46 1.47
C ASP A 53 -11.31 -2.31 0.75
N TYR A 54 -11.07 -3.04 -0.35
CA TYR A 54 -9.84 -2.86 -1.12
C TYR A 54 -10.03 -2.81 -2.64
N GLN A 55 -9.17 -2.05 -3.31
CA GLN A 55 -9.05 -2.03 -4.76
C GLN A 55 -7.60 -2.18 -5.19
N LEU A 56 -7.34 -3.09 -6.11
CA LEU A 56 -6.01 -3.30 -6.68
C LEU A 56 -5.80 -2.42 -7.92
N CYS A 57 -4.61 -1.83 -8.03
CA CYS A 57 -4.22 -1.03 -9.18
C CYS A 57 -2.85 -1.49 -9.70
N SER A 58 -2.82 -1.83 -11.00
CA SER A 58 -1.65 -2.41 -11.64
C SER A 58 -0.53 -1.40 -11.89
N LYS A 59 -0.83 -0.09 -11.87
CA LYS A 59 0.15 0.95 -12.19
C LYS A 59 -0.05 2.20 -11.34
N SER A 60 0.97 2.55 -10.56
CA SER A 60 1.14 3.92 -10.06
C SER A 60 2.23 4.60 -10.90
N PRO A 61 1.92 5.64 -11.70
CA PRO A 61 2.88 6.32 -12.56
C PRO A 61 3.86 7.19 -11.76
N THR A 62 3.63 7.40 -10.47
CA THR A 62 4.48 8.24 -9.60
C THR A 62 4.51 7.66 -8.20
N SER A 63 5.24 6.55 -8.03
CA SER A 63 5.48 5.98 -6.71
C SER A 63 6.75 6.56 -6.09
N ARG A 64 6.64 7.03 -4.86
CA ARG A 64 7.78 7.26 -3.98
C ARG A 64 8.05 6.00 -3.17
N LEU A 65 9.31 5.79 -2.83
CA LEU A 65 9.75 4.64 -2.04
C LEU A 65 10.06 5.09 -0.63
N LEU A 66 9.35 4.50 0.34
CA LEU A 66 9.70 4.61 1.75
C LEU A 66 10.50 3.36 2.14
N ARG A 67 11.63 3.56 2.82
CA ARG A 67 12.39 2.47 3.43
C ARG A 67 12.06 2.44 4.91
N CYS A 68 11.14 1.55 5.30
CA CYS A 68 10.77 1.36 6.69
C CYS A 68 11.83 0.43 7.35
N LYS A 69 12.34 0.80 8.52
CA LYS A 69 13.17 -0.04 9.41
C LYS A 69 12.37 -0.34 10.68
N ARG A 70 12.93 -1.14 11.60
CA ARG A 70 12.30 -1.41 12.91
C ARG A 70 11.79 -0.12 13.55
N ASP A 71 10.57 -0.19 14.07
CA ASP A 71 9.85 0.90 14.77
C ASP A 71 9.44 2.09 13.89
N VAL A 72 9.54 1.97 12.55
CA VAL A 72 8.97 2.96 11.62
C VAL A 72 7.50 2.63 11.36
N CYS A 73 6.63 3.60 11.63
CA CYS A 73 5.23 3.58 11.27
C CYS A 73 5.01 4.28 9.93
N CYS A 74 4.35 3.60 9.01
CA CYS A 74 4.08 4.07 7.66
C CYS A 74 2.53 4.19 7.55
N VAL A 75 2.00 5.43 7.42
CA VAL A 75 0.54 5.72 7.37
C VAL A 75 0.13 6.02 5.94
N TYR A 76 -0.88 5.32 5.44
CA TYR A 76 -1.40 5.48 4.09
C TYR A 76 -2.83 6.00 4.13
N ALA A 77 -3.02 7.21 3.60
CA ALA A 77 -4.35 7.78 3.41
C ALA A 77 -5.03 7.11 2.21
N GLY A 78 -6.28 6.70 2.40
CA GLY A 78 -7.12 6.05 1.39
C GLY A 78 -7.42 6.94 0.18
N ARG A 79 -8.28 6.43 -0.71
CA ARG A 79 -8.69 7.16 -1.92
C ARG A 79 -9.38 8.48 -1.52
N THR A 80 -8.81 9.59 -1.98
CA THR A 80 -9.50 10.89 -1.92
C THR A 80 -10.38 10.96 -3.16
N ALA A 81 -11.68 11.11 -2.94
CA ALA A 81 -12.71 11.22 -3.96
C ALA A 81 -12.42 12.32 -4.99
#